data_AF-A0A7Z9SZE0-F1
#
_entry.id   AF-A0A7Z9SZE0-F1
#
_cell.length_a   1.000
_cell.length_b   1.000
_cell.length_c   1.000
_cell.angle_alpha   90.00
_cell.angle_beta   90.00
_cell.angle_gamma   90.00
#
_symmetry.space_group_name_H-M   'P 1'
#
loop_
_entity.id
_entity.type
_entity.pdbx_description
1 polymer ?
#
loop_
_entity_poly.entity_id
_entity_poly.type
_entity_poly.pdbx_seq_one_letter_code
_entity_poly.pdbx_strand_id
1 'polypeptide(L)' 'QEFQLNQTDEFSRKQMAAEGPLLERFQLAVRKVANDKGYDIIFDAAALLHAEQVFDVTEDVLYELRRGEQSSPDGN' A
#
# COMPACT_ATOMS: atom_id res chain seq x y z
N GLN A 1 33.71 8.03 11.40
CA GLN A 1 32.98 6.81 11.02
C GLN A 1 31.58 6.79 11.64
N GLU A 2 31.43 7.09 12.93
CA GLU A 2 30.12 7.17 13.62
C GLU A 2 29.16 8.24 13.06
N PHE A 3 29.67 9.40 12.62
CA PHE A 3 28.84 10.46 12.03
C PHE A 3 28.11 10.03 10.74
N GLN A 4 28.77 9.27 9.86
CA GLN A 4 28.16 8.76 8.61
C GLN A 4 27.11 7.69 8.88
N LEU A 5 27.34 6.82 9.86
CA LEU A 5 26.35 5.84 10.31
C LEU A 5 25.09 6.54 10.85
N ASN A 6 25.25 7.54 11.71
CA ASN A 6 24.13 8.28 12.28
C ASN A 6 23.30 9.03 11.22
N GLN A 7 23.94 9.62 10.20
CA GLN A 7 23.23 10.25 9.07
C GLN A 7 22.42 9.23 8.24
N THR A 8 22.96 8.03 8.05
CA THR A 8 22.29 6.96 7.29
C THR A 8 21.07 6.44 8.04
N ASP A 9 21.18 6.30 9.37
CA ASP A 9 20.08 5.90 10.24
C ASP A 9 18.97 6.96 10.29
N GLU A 10 19.32 8.24 10.41
CA GLU A 10 18.35 9.33 10.43
C GLU A 10 17.61 9.44 9.09
N PHE A 11 18.33 9.34 7.96
CA PHE A 11 17.73 9.30 6.63
C PHE A 11 16.76 8.14 6.48
N SER A 12 17.17 6.93 6.86
CA SER A 12 16.33 5.73 6.79
C SER A 12 15.06 5.86 7.62
N ARG A 13 15.15 6.43 8.84
CA ARG A 13 13.96 6.69 9.68
C ARG A 13 13.01 7.69 9.03
N LYS A 14 13.53 8.77 8.43
CA LYS A 14 12.70 9.76 7.73
C LYS A 14 12.00 9.16 6.52
N GLN A 15 12.68 8.30 5.76
CA GLN A 15 12.05 7.58 4.64
C GLN A 15 10.92 6.68 5.14
N MET A 16 11.17 5.84 6.17
CA MET A 16 10.12 4.99 6.73
C MET A 16 8.93 5.78 7.29
N ALA A 17 9.17 6.92 7.93
CA ALA A 17 8.11 7.79 8.44
C ALA A 17 7.27 8.42 7.31
N ALA A 18 7.87 8.69 6.16
CA ALA A 18 7.16 9.18 4.98
C ALA A 18 6.38 8.07 4.26
N GLU A 19 6.93 6.86 4.18
CA GLU A 19 6.34 5.71 3.50
C GLU A 19 5.23 5.02 4.34
N GLY A 20 5.34 5.06 5.67
CA GLY A 20 4.40 4.41 6.58
C GLY A 20 2.92 4.76 6.32
N PRO A 21 2.54 6.04 6.28
CA PRO A 21 1.17 6.46 5.97
C PRO A 21 0.69 6.04 4.57
N LEU A 22 1.59 5.91 3.60
CA LEU A 22 1.24 5.39 2.27
C LEU A 22 0.95 3.87 2.34
N LEU A 23 1.80 3.13 3.04
CA LEU A 23 1.63 1.69 3.23
C LEU A 23 0.33 1.37 3.99
N GLU A 24 -0.01 2.12 5.04
CA GLU A 24 -1.26 1.94 5.78
C GLU A 24 -2.50 2.16 4.90
N ARG A 25 -2.50 3.23 4.09
CA ARG A 25 -3.59 3.51 3.13
C ARG A 25 -3.73 2.40 2.10
N PHE A 26 -2.61 1.90 1.59
CA PHE A 26 -2.56 0.77 0.68
C PHE A 26 -3.17 -0.50 1.32
N GLN A 27 -2.76 -0.84 2.55
CA GLN A 27 -3.29 -2.00 3.25
C GLN A 27 -4.81 -1.90 3.52
N LEU A 28 -5.32 -0.71 3.81
CA LEU A 28 -6.75 -0.48 4.00
C LEU A 28 -7.54 -0.66 2.69
N ALA A 29 -7.04 -0.13 1.57
CA ALA A 29 -7.66 -0.31 0.27
C ALA A 29 -7.69 -1.78 -0.17
N VAL A 30 -6.57 -2.49 -0.03
CA VAL A 30 -6.49 -3.95 -0.30
C VAL A 30 -7.51 -4.71 0.54
N ARG A 31 -7.59 -4.43 1.84
CA ARG A 31 -8.54 -5.10 2.75
C ARG A 31 -9.99 -4.84 2.35
N LYS A 32 -10.32 -3.60 1.99
CA LYS A 32 -11.68 -3.25 1.57
C LYS A 32 -12.08 -4.00 0.30
N VAL A 33 -11.22 -3.98 -0.72
CA VAL A 33 -11.48 -4.68 -1.98
C VAL A 33 -11.60 -6.19 -1.76
N ALA A 34 -10.72 -6.79 -0.94
CA ALA A 34 -10.79 -8.20 -0.60
C ALA A 34 -12.14 -8.55 0.06
N ASN A 35 -12.57 -7.77 1.06
CA ASN A 35 -13.85 -7.97 1.73
C ASN A 35 -15.05 -7.82 0.79
N ASP A 36 -15.07 -6.76 -0.04
CA ASP A 36 -16.17 -6.47 -0.96
C ASP A 36 -16.32 -7.56 -2.03
N LYS A 37 -15.20 -8.16 -2.47
CA LYS A 37 -15.18 -9.24 -3.46
C LYS A 37 -15.26 -10.65 -2.85
N GLY A 38 -15.23 -10.77 -1.54
CA GLY A 38 -15.29 -12.06 -0.84
C GLY A 38 -14.00 -12.89 -0.93
N TYR A 39 -12.84 -12.25 -1.01
CA TYR A 39 -11.54 -12.90 -0.96
C TYR A 39 -11.01 -12.96 0.48
N ASP A 40 -10.67 -14.15 0.96
CA ASP A 40 -10.04 -14.34 2.27
C ASP A 40 -8.53 -14.09 2.28
N ILE A 41 -7.89 -14.22 1.10
CA ILE A 41 -6.43 -14.12 0.93
C ILE A 41 -6.12 -13.34 -0.35
N ILE A 42 -5.14 -12.43 -0.28
CA ILE A 42 -4.55 -11.72 -1.42
C ILE A 42 -3.08 -12.12 -1.54
N PHE A 43 -2.65 -12.44 -2.75
CA PHE A 43 -1.24 -12.71 -3.07
C PHE A 43 -0.64 -11.53 -3.83
N ASP A 44 0.64 -11.27 -3.59
CA ASP A 44 1.44 -10.45 -4.50
C ASP A 44 1.58 -11.18 -5.83
N ALA A 45 1.32 -10.49 -6.95
CA ALA A 45 1.45 -11.05 -8.29
C ALA A 45 2.86 -11.59 -8.57
N ALA A 46 3.91 -11.02 -7.96
CA ALA A 46 5.28 -11.49 -8.09
C ALA A 46 5.52 -12.89 -7.48
N ALA A 47 4.64 -13.33 -6.57
CA ALA A 47 4.70 -14.66 -5.98
C ALA A 47 3.95 -15.73 -6.80
N LEU A 48 3.24 -15.33 -7.85
CA LEU A 48 2.39 -16.21 -8.64
C LEU A 48 3.03 -16.55 -9.99
N LEU A 49 2.97 -17.82 -10.38
CA LEU A 49 3.33 -18.24 -11.74
C LEU A 49 2.18 -17.98 -12.73
N HIS A 50 0.94 -18.16 -12.28
CA HIS A 50 -0.26 -17.93 -13.07
C HIS A 50 -1.49 -17.72 -12.18
N ALA A 51 -2.38 -16.82 -12.59
CA ALA A 51 -3.75 -16.68 -12.11
C ALA A 51 -4.61 -16.14 -13.26
N GLU A 52 -5.91 -16.46 -13.28
CA GLU A 52 -6.82 -15.83 -14.23
C GLU A 52 -6.97 -14.34 -13.90
N GLN A 53 -7.07 -13.50 -14.93
CA GLN A 53 -7.16 -12.04 -14.78
C GLN A 53 -8.34 -11.59 -13.91
N VAL A 54 -9.42 -12.38 -13.85
CA VAL A 54 -10.58 -12.09 -13.00
C VAL A 54 -10.24 -12.05 -11.50
N PHE A 55 -9.13 -12.67 -11.09
CA PHE A 55 -8.63 -12.64 -9.70
C PHE A 55 -7.66 -11.49 -9.43
N ASP A 56 -7.24 -10.74 -10.46
CA ASP A 56 -6.40 -9.55 -10.30
C ASP A 56 -7.26 -8.37 -9.83
N VAL A 57 -6.94 -7.85 -8.65
CA VAL A 57 -7.66 -6.74 -8.01
C VAL A 57 -6.90 -5.42 -8.04
N THR A 58 -5.77 -5.35 -8.77
CA THR A 58 -4.87 -4.19 -8.77
C THR A 58 -5.62 -2.89 -9.09
N GLU A 59 -6.45 -2.90 -10.13
CA GLU A 59 -7.22 -1.71 -10.53
C GLU A 59 -8.29 -1.30 -9.52
N ASP A 60 -8.95 -2.27 -8.88
CA ASP A 60 -9.94 -2.00 -7.83
C ASP A 60 -9.27 -1.35 -6.61
N VAL A 61 -8.09 -1.85 -6.23
CA VAL A 61 -7.30 -1.29 -5.11
C VAL A 61 -6.83 0.12 -5.43
N LEU A 62 -6.35 0.37 -6.66
CA LEU A 62 -5.95 1.71 -7.09
C LEU A 62 -7.14 2.69 -7.13
N TYR A 63 -8.31 2.23 -7.59
CA TYR A 63 -9.53 3.03 -7.53
C TYR A 63 -9.85 3.39 -6.07
N GLU A 64 -9.74 2.41 -5.18
CA GLU A 64 -10.14 2.59 -3.80
C GLU A 64 -9.18 3.48 -2.99
N LEU A 65 -7.88 3.40 -3.28
CA LEU A 65 -6.88 4.34 -2.78
C LEU A 65 -7.21 5.79 -3.14
N ARG A 66 -7.48 6.05 -4.42
CA ARG A 66 -7.82 7.40 -4.90
C ARG A 66 -9.11 7.93 -4.26
N ARG A 67 -10.09 7.05 -4.09
CA ARG A 67 -11.37 7.39 -3.44
C ARG A 67 -11.16 7.77 -1.97
N GLY A 68 -10.30 7.05 -1.25
CA GLY A 68 -9.93 7.36 0.14
C GLY A 68 -9.20 8.71 0.29
N GLU A 69 -8.38 9.09 -0.68
CA GLU A 69 -7.71 10.40 -0.68
C GLU A 69 -8.70 11.56 -0.88
N GLN A 70 -9.66 11.41 -1.79
CA GLN A 70 -10.69 12.43 -2.06
C GLN A 70 -11.70 12.63 -0.93
N SER A 71 -11.81 11.65 -0.02
CA SER A 71 -12.72 11.70 1.13
C SER A 71 -12.04 12.14 2.44
N SER A 72 -10.74 12.44 2.39
CA SER A 72 -10.00 13.02 3.51
C SER A 72 -10.23 14.55 3.58
N PRO A 73 -10.41 15.16 4.77
CA PRO A 73 -10.77 16.59 4.90
C PRO A 73 -9.71 17.56 4.34
N ASP A 74 -8.48 17.08 4.17
CA ASP A 74 -7.33 17.86 3.71
C ASP A 74 -7.16 17.84 2.17
N GLY A 75 -8.11 17.27 1.44
CA GLY A 75 -8.08 17.09 -0.03
C GLY A 75 -8.49 18.32 -0.86
N ASN A 76 -8.10 19.53 -0.45
CA ASN A 76 -8.14 20.74 -1.30
C ASN A 76 -6.92 21.63 -1.09
#